data_AF-A0A7J3AE98-F1
#
_entry.id   AF-A0A7J3AE98-F1
#
_cell.length_a   1.000
_cell.length_b   1.000
_cell.length_c   1.000
_cell.angle_alpha   90.00
_cell.angle_beta   90.00
_cell.angle_gamma   90.00
#
_symmetry.space_group_name_H-M   'P 1'
#
loop_
_entity.id
_entity.type
_entity.pdbx_description
1 polymer ?
#
loop_
_entity_poly.entity_id
_entity_poly.type
_entity_poly.pdbx_seq_one_letter_code
_entity_poly.pdbx_strand_id
1 'polypeptide(L)'
;MRPLFITDGKIYVGHYEHSANQPLPRGAPGIICLNASTGEVIWRADGLFRQTRWGGRAIIGDSIIATMDTYDQRVYAIGRGPSAMTVSASPKVSVQGSKVLVEGRVADVSPGTKEYSLAARFPNGVPAVADECMSEWMLYVYKQFPRPANATGVEVVVEVLDPNNNYYEVARTTSDASGYFGCEFTPPVPGLYKVIASFKGSKAYYGSYAETFITVEDAPPASPEPTPTPASMTDTYVLGFGSAMLIAIIVGFALLLLRKR
;
A
#
# COMPACT_ATOMS: atom_id res chain seq x y z
N MET A 1 -38.94 8.59 4.66
CA MET A 1 -38.07 7.60 5.36
C MET A 1 -38.88 6.82 6.38
N ARG A 2 -38.47 5.61 6.76
CA ARG A 2 -39.13 4.79 7.80
C ARG A 2 -38.12 3.95 8.57
N PRO A 3 -38.35 3.69 9.88
CA PRO A 3 -37.54 2.74 10.65
C PRO A 3 -37.61 1.32 10.09
N LEU A 4 -36.44 0.73 9.85
CA LEU A 4 -36.28 -0.64 9.37
C LEU A 4 -36.25 -1.60 10.55
N PHE A 5 -35.27 -1.44 11.43
CA PHE A 5 -35.07 -2.20 12.66
C PHE A 5 -34.29 -1.38 13.70
N ILE A 6 -34.28 -1.86 14.93
CA ILE A 6 -33.60 -1.24 16.08
C ILE A 6 -32.81 -2.33 16.79
N THR A 7 -31.53 -2.08 17.06
CA THR A 7 -30.67 -3.04 17.76
C THR A 7 -29.48 -2.29 18.38
N ASP A 8 -28.94 -2.81 19.48
CA ASP A 8 -27.68 -2.32 20.08
C ASP A 8 -27.61 -0.79 20.25
N GLY A 9 -28.70 -0.19 20.74
CA GLY A 9 -28.80 1.26 20.94
C GLY A 9 -28.77 2.09 19.64
N LYS A 10 -29.06 1.48 18.49
CA LYS A 10 -29.05 2.12 17.15
C LYS A 10 -30.39 1.97 16.45
N ILE A 11 -30.81 3.01 15.74
CA ILE A 11 -31.98 3.01 14.86
C ILE A 11 -31.51 3.03 13.41
N TYR A 12 -32.02 2.09 12.62
CA TYR A 12 -31.78 2.04 11.19
C TYR A 12 -33.02 2.55 10.45
N VAL A 13 -32.84 3.56 9.62
CA VAL A 13 -33.90 4.21 8.84
C VAL A 13 -33.55 4.12 7.37
N GLY A 14 -34.56 3.89 6.53
CA GLY A 14 -34.36 3.84 5.09
C GLY A 14 -35.35 4.65 4.27
N HIS A 15 -34.90 5.08 3.10
CA HIS A 15 -35.76 5.71 2.10
C HIS A 15 -36.53 4.66 1.31
N TYR A 16 -37.83 4.89 1.16
CA TYR A 16 -38.72 4.16 0.26
C TYR A 16 -39.78 5.14 -0.26
N GLU A 17 -40.42 4.78 -1.35
CA GLU A 17 -41.58 5.49 -1.89
C GLU A 17 -42.66 4.45 -2.23
N HIS A 18 -43.93 4.78 -1.97
CA HIS A 18 -45.07 3.88 -2.18
C HIS A 18 -45.37 3.71 -3.67
N SER A 19 -45.34 4.80 -4.43
CA SER A 19 -45.66 4.86 -5.85
C SER A 19 -44.62 5.72 -6.57
N ALA A 20 -43.44 5.13 -6.74
CA ALA A 20 -42.30 5.88 -7.24
C ALA A 20 -42.42 6.14 -8.74
N ASN A 21 -42.33 7.42 -9.12
CA ASN A 21 -42.27 7.81 -10.52
C ASN A 21 -40.89 7.45 -11.11
N GLN A 22 -40.89 7.06 -12.38
CA GLN A 22 -39.68 6.75 -13.13
C GLN A 22 -39.22 7.99 -13.92
N PRO A 23 -37.89 8.19 -14.08
CA PRO A 23 -36.81 7.41 -13.47
C PRO A 23 -36.72 7.63 -11.96
N LEU A 24 -36.33 6.58 -11.22
CA LEU A 24 -36.09 6.71 -9.77
C LEU A 24 -34.94 7.70 -9.50
N PRO A 25 -35.05 8.55 -8.47
CA PRO A 25 -33.99 9.47 -8.10
C PRO A 25 -32.76 8.69 -7.63
N ARG A 26 -31.66 8.78 -8.36
CA ARG A 26 -30.41 8.13 -8.02
C ARG A 26 -29.78 8.79 -6.78
N GLY A 27 -29.20 7.99 -5.88
CA GLY A 27 -28.49 8.51 -4.71
C GLY A 27 -29.38 8.90 -3.52
N ALA A 28 -30.67 8.53 -3.51
CA ALA A 28 -31.52 8.76 -2.34
C ALA A 28 -30.90 8.12 -1.07
N PRO A 29 -31.11 8.71 0.12
CA PRO A 29 -30.53 8.18 1.35
C PRO A 29 -30.93 6.71 1.57
N GLY A 30 -29.98 5.79 1.52
CA GLY A 30 -30.27 4.36 1.47
C GLY A 30 -30.63 3.86 2.86
N ILE A 31 -29.64 3.33 3.58
CA ILE A 31 -29.74 3.03 5.02
C ILE A 31 -28.95 4.08 5.79
N ILE A 32 -29.58 4.68 6.78
CA ILE A 32 -28.96 5.60 7.74
C ILE A 32 -29.00 4.91 9.11
N CYS A 33 -27.84 4.82 9.75
CA CYS A 33 -27.70 4.32 11.11
C CYS A 33 -27.56 5.51 12.06
N LEU A 34 -28.50 5.63 13.00
CA LEU A 34 -28.55 6.69 14.00
C LEU A 34 -28.30 6.11 15.39
N ASN A 35 -27.62 6.86 16.25
CA ASN A 35 -27.61 6.60 17.69
C ASN A 35 -29.04 6.78 18.24
N ALA A 36 -29.59 5.77 18.90
CA ALA A 36 -30.98 5.79 19.36
C ALA A 36 -31.24 6.78 20.50
N SER A 37 -30.20 7.18 21.25
CA SER A 37 -30.33 8.11 22.38
C SER A 37 -30.03 9.56 21.99
N THR A 38 -29.06 9.79 21.10
CA THR A 38 -28.63 11.15 20.71
C THR A 38 -29.20 11.61 19.37
N GLY A 39 -29.61 10.69 18.50
CA GLY A 39 -30.04 10.99 17.13
C GLY A 39 -28.88 11.29 16.16
N GLU A 40 -27.63 11.21 16.62
CA GLU A 40 -26.45 11.44 15.77
C GLU A 40 -26.28 10.35 14.72
N VAL A 41 -25.82 10.73 13.53
CA VAL A 41 -25.55 9.80 12.43
C VAL A 41 -24.24 9.05 12.71
N ILE A 42 -24.31 7.72 12.78
CA ILE A 42 -23.15 6.85 12.95
C ILE A 42 -22.54 6.54 11.57
N TRP A 43 -23.37 6.16 10.62
CA TRP A 43 -23.00 5.96 9.21
C TRP A 43 -24.22 6.03 8.30
N ARG A 44 -23.99 6.26 7.00
CA ARG A 44 -25.03 6.20 5.97
C ARG A 44 -24.50 5.58 4.67
N ALA A 45 -25.38 4.86 3.98
CA ALA A 45 -25.13 4.18 2.70
C ALA A 45 -26.07 4.74 1.63
N ASP A 46 -25.85 6.00 1.25
CA ASP A 46 -26.70 6.70 0.29
C ASP A 46 -26.57 6.07 -1.10
N GLY A 47 -27.69 5.95 -1.83
CA GLY A 47 -27.71 5.37 -3.18
C GLY A 47 -27.49 3.85 -3.28
N LEU A 48 -27.14 3.16 -2.18
CA LEU A 48 -26.84 1.73 -2.21
C LEU A 48 -28.09 0.84 -2.10
N PHE A 49 -29.03 1.17 -1.22
CA PHE A 49 -30.16 0.30 -0.88
C PHE A 49 -31.47 1.09 -0.72
N ARG A 50 -32.23 1.24 -1.81
CA ARG A 50 -33.56 1.85 -1.74
C ARG A 50 -34.58 0.80 -1.29
N GLN A 51 -35.22 1.09 -0.16
CA GLN A 51 -36.10 0.14 0.52
C GLN A 51 -37.44 -0.02 -0.21
N THR A 52 -38.09 -1.16 0.06
CA THR A 52 -39.40 -1.51 -0.49
C THR A 52 -40.53 -1.19 0.49
N ARG A 53 -41.71 -0.81 -0.02
CA ARG A 53 -42.92 -0.65 0.79
C ARG A 53 -43.58 -1.99 1.10
N TRP A 54 -43.67 -2.86 0.09
CA TRP A 54 -44.48 -4.09 0.11
C TRP A 54 -43.64 -5.38 0.16
N GLY A 55 -42.34 -5.32 -0.13
CA GLY A 55 -41.46 -6.50 -0.16
C GLY A 55 -40.78 -6.84 1.17
N GLY A 56 -41.38 -6.44 2.30
CA GLY A 56 -40.77 -6.61 3.63
C GLY A 56 -39.77 -5.51 3.99
N ARG A 57 -39.31 -5.51 5.25
CA ARG A 57 -38.29 -4.55 5.73
C ARG A 57 -36.93 -5.23 5.76
N ALA A 58 -35.87 -4.42 5.76
CA ALA A 58 -34.56 -4.94 6.15
C ALA A 58 -34.63 -5.54 7.56
N ILE A 59 -33.89 -6.62 7.78
CA ILE A 59 -33.72 -7.27 9.08
C ILE A 59 -32.23 -7.51 9.32
N ILE A 60 -31.86 -7.70 10.58
CA ILE A 60 -30.47 -7.99 10.97
C ILE A 60 -30.44 -9.24 11.84
N GLY A 61 -29.45 -10.10 11.60
CA GLY A 61 -29.10 -11.26 12.41
C GLY A 61 -27.61 -11.55 12.24
N ASP A 62 -26.93 -12.01 13.29
CA ASP A 62 -25.49 -12.33 13.28
C ASP A 62 -24.60 -11.20 12.70
N SER A 63 -24.97 -9.94 12.97
CA SER A 63 -24.31 -8.73 12.44
C SER A 63 -24.37 -8.57 10.92
N ILE A 64 -25.27 -9.29 10.24
CA ILE A 64 -25.53 -9.18 8.79
C ILE A 64 -26.93 -8.61 8.57
N ILE A 65 -27.01 -7.51 7.84
CA ILE A 65 -28.26 -6.88 7.40
C ILE A 65 -28.70 -7.54 6.10
N ALA A 66 -29.88 -8.15 6.09
CA ALA A 66 -30.54 -8.60 4.87
C ALA A 66 -31.54 -7.52 4.42
N THR A 67 -31.43 -7.05 3.18
CA THR A 67 -32.30 -6.01 2.62
C THR A 67 -32.51 -6.20 1.12
N MET A 68 -33.61 -5.67 0.59
CA MET A 68 -33.84 -5.58 -0.85
C MET A 68 -33.48 -4.18 -1.33
N ASP A 69 -32.75 -4.08 -2.43
CA ASP A 69 -32.62 -2.83 -3.17
C ASP A 69 -33.61 -2.79 -4.33
N THR A 70 -34.43 -1.74 -4.35
CA THR A 70 -35.43 -1.52 -5.39
C THR A 70 -34.90 -0.78 -6.61
N TYR A 71 -33.64 -0.32 -6.62
CA TYR A 71 -33.03 0.18 -7.87
C TYR A 71 -32.74 -0.93 -8.87
N ASP A 72 -32.25 -2.08 -8.42
CA ASP A 72 -31.90 -3.23 -9.27
C ASP A 72 -32.71 -4.49 -8.96
N GLN A 73 -33.65 -4.42 -8.02
CA GLN A 73 -34.56 -5.50 -7.62
C GLN A 73 -33.83 -6.73 -7.07
N ARG A 74 -32.66 -6.56 -6.45
CA ARG A 74 -31.87 -7.63 -5.82
C ARG A 74 -31.98 -7.62 -4.30
N VAL A 75 -31.74 -8.79 -3.70
CA VAL A 75 -31.58 -8.95 -2.25
C VAL A 75 -30.09 -8.96 -1.91
N TYR A 76 -29.71 -8.21 -0.88
CA TYR A 76 -28.36 -8.01 -0.41
C TYR A 76 -28.20 -8.45 1.04
N ALA A 77 -27.05 -9.04 1.34
CA ALA A 77 -26.56 -9.26 2.69
C ALA A 77 -25.37 -8.31 2.92
N ILE A 78 -25.46 -7.46 3.94
CA ILE A 78 -24.51 -6.38 4.21
C ILE A 78 -23.93 -6.61 5.60
N GLY A 79 -22.61 -6.67 5.70
CA GLY A 79 -21.91 -6.82 6.96
C GLY A 79 -20.44 -6.55 6.79
N ARG A 80 -19.66 -6.86 7.82
CA ARG A 80 -18.20 -6.75 7.78
C ARG A 80 -17.63 -7.74 6.75
N GLY A 81 -16.84 -7.26 5.81
CA GLY A 81 -16.27 -8.05 4.72
C GLY A 81 -14.99 -8.78 5.14
N PRO A 82 -14.75 -10.02 4.69
CA PRO A 82 -13.44 -10.65 4.83
C PRO A 82 -12.40 -9.93 3.95
N SER A 83 -11.17 -9.79 4.45
CA SER A 83 -10.03 -9.31 3.67
C SER A 83 -8.99 -10.42 3.49
N ALA A 84 -8.18 -10.31 2.45
CA ALA A 84 -7.03 -11.18 2.22
C ALA A 84 -5.77 -10.34 1.96
N MET A 85 -4.65 -10.78 2.51
CA MET A 85 -3.37 -10.11 2.34
C MET A 85 -2.39 -10.98 1.56
N THR A 86 -1.57 -10.34 0.73
CA THR A 86 -0.36 -10.95 0.15
C THR A 86 0.84 -10.12 0.54
N VAL A 87 2.00 -10.77 0.70
CA VAL A 87 3.28 -10.10 0.95
C VAL A 87 4.39 -10.80 0.18
N SER A 88 5.28 -10.02 -0.39
CA SER A 88 6.51 -10.45 -1.04
C SER A 88 7.64 -9.54 -0.62
N ALA A 89 8.85 -10.10 -0.56
CA ALA A 89 10.06 -9.34 -0.26
C ALA A 89 11.12 -9.64 -1.32
N SER A 90 11.82 -8.59 -1.74
CA SER A 90 12.85 -8.65 -2.78
C SER A 90 14.07 -7.82 -2.39
N PRO A 91 15.29 -8.32 -2.62
CA PRO A 91 15.59 -9.65 -3.15
C PRO A 91 15.34 -10.76 -2.11
N LYS A 92 15.09 -12.00 -2.57
CA LYS A 92 14.92 -13.18 -1.67
C LYS A 92 16.20 -13.52 -0.90
N VAL A 93 17.34 -13.17 -1.49
CA VAL A 93 18.67 -13.25 -0.86
C VAL A 93 19.27 -11.86 -0.93
N SER A 94 19.59 -11.28 0.21
CA SER A 94 20.17 -9.94 0.35
C SER A 94 21.51 -10.04 1.06
N VAL A 95 22.38 -9.04 0.92
CA VAL A 95 23.63 -8.94 1.68
C VAL A 95 23.41 -7.97 2.84
N GLN A 96 23.95 -8.28 4.02
CA GLN A 96 23.84 -7.43 5.20
C GLN A 96 24.21 -5.96 4.87
N GLY A 97 23.38 -5.03 5.34
CA GLY A 97 23.51 -3.61 5.02
C GLY A 97 22.78 -3.16 3.75
N SER A 98 22.32 -4.09 2.91
CA SER A 98 21.46 -3.78 1.76
C SER A 98 20.00 -3.62 2.20
N LYS A 99 19.27 -2.75 1.50
CA LYS A 99 17.83 -2.58 1.71
C LYS A 99 17.04 -3.74 1.09
N VAL A 100 15.98 -4.14 1.77
CA VAL A 100 15.00 -5.11 1.28
C VAL A 100 13.68 -4.39 1.08
N LEU A 101 13.13 -4.50 -0.13
CA LEU A 101 11.79 -4.01 -0.45
C LEU A 101 10.78 -5.08 -0.03
N VAL A 102 9.85 -4.70 0.83
CA VAL A 102 8.67 -5.49 1.18
C VAL A 102 7.48 -4.82 0.53
N GLU A 103 6.72 -5.58 -0.25
CA GLU A 103 5.53 -5.09 -0.92
C GLU A 103 4.41 -6.13 -0.85
N GLY A 104 3.18 -5.68 -1.00
CA GLY A 104 2.03 -6.57 -0.87
C GLY A 104 0.73 -5.90 -1.25
N ARG A 105 -0.37 -6.62 -1.03
CA ARG A 105 -1.70 -6.12 -1.32
C ARG A 105 -2.72 -6.58 -0.29
N VAL A 106 -3.67 -5.71 0.02
CA VAL A 106 -4.87 -6.01 0.81
C VAL A 106 -6.09 -5.96 -0.09
N ALA A 107 -6.77 -7.10 -0.23
CA ALA A 107 -7.93 -7.26 -1.12
C ALA A 107 -9.20 -7.57 -0.33
N ASP A 108 -10.33 -7.07 -0.85
CA ASP A 108 -11.67 -7.44 -0.42
C ASP A 108 -12.06 -8.78 -1.09
N VAL A 109 -12.30 -9.79 -0.26
CA VAL A 109 -12.69 -11.14 -0.71
C VAL A 109 -14.12 -11.49 -0.32
N SER A 110 -14.96 -10.47 -0.09
CA SER A 110 -16.39 -10.64 0.17
C SER A 110 -17.06 -11.46 -0.94
N PRO A 111 -18.05 -12.32 -0.63
CA PRO A 111 -18.69 -13.16 -1.66
C PRO A 111 -19.23 -12.38 -2.86
N GLY A 112 -19.68 -11.14 -2.65
CA GLY A 112 -20.14 -10.25 -3.71
C GLY A 112 -19.08 -9.94 -4.78
N THR A 113 -17.79 -9.89 -4.43
CA THR A 113 -16.71 -9.57 -5.38
C THR A 113 -16.45 -10.68 -6.41
N LYS A 114 -17.04 -11.88 -6.21
CA LYS A 114 -16.94 -13.02 -7.11
C LYS A 114 -17.98 -13.02 -8.24
N GLU A 115 -18.98 -12.12 -8.21
CA GLU A 115 -19.94 -12.00 -9.31
C GLU A 115 -19.20 -11.61 -10.60
N TYR A 116 -19.55 -12.25 -11.74
CA TYR A 116 -18.85 -12.02 -13.01
C TYR A 116 -18.80 -10.54 -13.41
N SER A 117 -19.89 -9.80 -13.20
CA SER A 117 -19.98 -8.36 -13.49
C SER A 117 -18.91 -7.53 -12.73
N LEU A 118 -18.54 -7.97 -11.53
CA LEU A 118 -17.49 -7.36 -10.71
C LEU A 118 -16.11 -7.88 -11.09
N ALA A 119 -15.94 -9.20 -11.20
CA ALA A 119 -14.67 -9.81 -11.59
C ALA A 119 -14.17 -9.31 -12.96
N ALA A 120 -15.07 -9.08 -13.92
CA ALA A 120 -14.72 -8.52 -15.22
C ALA A 120 -14.30 -7.03 -15.16
N ARG A 121 -14.87 -6.25 -14.23
CA ARG A 121 -14.50 -4.84 -14.01
C ARG A 121 -13.23 -4.68 -13.17
N PHE A 122 -12.98 -5.63 -12.29
CA PHE A 122 -11.86 -5.67 -11.36
C PHE A 122 -11.06 -6.95 -11.59
N PRO A 123 -10.33 -7.09 -12.71
CA PRO A 123 -9.59 -8.31 -13.05
C PRO A 123 -8.52 -8.67 -12.00
N ASN A 124 -7.98 -7.66 -11.30
CA ASN A 124 -7.04 -7.85 -10.21
C ASN A 124 -7.75 -7.98 -8.84
N GLY A 125 -9.07 -8.12 -8.80
CA GLY A 125 -9.87 -8.09 -7.57
C GLY A 125 -10.10 -6.68 -7.01
N VAL A 126 -11.01 -6.56 -6.05
CA VAL A 126 -11.37 -5.29 -5.41
C VAL A 126 -10.43 -5.03 -4.23
N PRO A 127 -9.78 -3.87 -4.10
CA PRO A 127 -8.98 -3.55 -2.92
C PRO A 127 -9.84 -3.29 -1.69
N ALA A 128 -9.27 -3.59 -0.52
CA ALA A 128 -9.79 -3.10 0.75
C ALA A 128 -9.44 -1.61 0.91
N VAL A 129 -10.43 -0.79 1.26
CA VAL A 129 -10.27 0.66 1.42
C VAL A 129 -10.58 1.14 2.84
N ALA A 130 -10.14 2.35 3.17
CA ALA A 130 -10.38 2.99 4.46
C ALA A 130 -11.88 3.23 4.74
N ASP A 131 -12.25 3.24 6.02
CA ASP A 131 -13.65 3.41 6.44
C ASP A 131 -14.22 4.77 5.99
N GLU A 132 -13.37 5.80 5.87
CA GLU A 132 -13.74 7.18 5.48
C GLU A 132 -14.27 7.27 4.04
N CYS A 133 -13.81 6.40 3.15
CA CYS A 133 -14.21 6.39 1.74
C CYS A 133 -15.15 5.22 1.38
N MET A 134 -15.53 4.40 2.36
CA MET A 134 -16.26 3.15 2.15
C MET A 134 -17.61 3.35 1.44
N SER A 135 -18.39 4.37 1.81
CA SER A 135 -19.72 4.60 1.20
C SER A 135 -19.63 4.87 -0.30
N GLU A 136 -18.73 5.77 -0.71
CA GLU A 136 -18.50 6.09 -2.13
C GLU A 136 -17.82 4.93 -2.87
N TRP A 137 -16.94 4.20 -2.19
CA TRP A 137 -16.29 3.01 -2.74
C TRP A 137 -17.31 1.92 -3.10
N MET A 138 -18.25 1.63 -2.20
CA MET A 138 -19.31 0.66 -2.43
C MET A 138 -20.23 1.07 -3.59
N LEU A 139 -20.50 2.37 -3.77
CA LEU A 139 -21.24 2.88 -4.93
C LEU A 139 -20.49 2.67 -6.24
N TYR A 140 -19.18 2.93 -6.25
CA TYR A 140 -18.32 2.67 -7.41
C TYR A 140 -18.30 1.17 -7.76
N VAL A 141 -18.09 0.31 -6.76
CA VAL A 141 -17.99 -1.14 -6.94
C VAL A 141 -19.34 -1.71 -7.37
N TYR A 142 -20.41 -1.53 -6.59
CA TYR A 142 -21.67 -2.26 -6.78
C TYR A 142 -22.76 -1.51 -7.56
N LYS A 143 -22.66 -0.18 -7.75
CA LYS A 143 -23.73 0.63 -8.37
C LYS A 143 -23.27 1.46 -9.57
N GLN A 144 -22.06 1.20 -10.10
CA GLN A 144 -21.52 1.86 -11.30
C GLN A 144 -21.45 3.40 -11.18
N PHE A 145 -21.24 3.92 -9.97
CA PHE A 145 -20.91 5.33 -9.80
C PHE A 145 -19.47 5.62 -10.26
N PRO A 146 -19.07 6.89 -10.44
CA PRO A 146 -17.67 7.23 -10.69
C PRO A 146 -16.74 6.76 -9.56
N ARG A 147 -15.49 6.45 -9.87
CA ARG A 147 -14.49 6.12 -8.85
C ARG A 147 -14.24 7.34 -7.95
N PRO A 148 -14.29 7.20 -6.61
CA PRO A 148 -13.96 8.30 -5.71
C PRO A 148 -12.50 8.73 -5.86
N ALA A 149 -12.27 10.04 -5.97
CA ALA A 149 -10.93 10.62 -6.18
C ALA A 149 -10.04 10.54 -4.92
N ASN A 150 -10.67 10.47 -3.75
CA ASN A 150 -10.04 10.43 -2.42
C ASN A 150 -10.04 9.03 -1.80
N ALA A 151 -10.18 7.96 -2.61
CA ALA A 151 -10.07 6.60 -2.12
C ALA A 151 -8.67 6.36 -1.55
N THR A 152 -8.59 5.86 -0.31
CA THR A 152 -7.34 5.44 0.32
C THR A 152 -7.48 4.00 0.79
N GLY A 153 -6.37 3.27 0.83
CA GLY A 153 -6.35 1.91 1.35
C GLY A 153 -6.37 1.87 2.88
N VAL A 154 -6.00 0.72 3.45
CA VAL A 154 -6.02 0.46 4.89
C VAL A 154 -4.62 0.54 5.49
N GLU A 155 -4.53 0.77 6.80
CA GLU A 155 -3.25 0.69 7.50
C GLU A 155 -2.72 -0.75 7.54
N VAL A 156 -1.45 -0.92 7.20
CA VAL A 156 -0.70 -2.16 7.22
C VAL A 156 0.51 -1.99 8.11
N VAL A 157 0.71 -2.94 9.01
CA VAL A 157 1.89 -3.03 9.87
C VAL A 157 2.77 -4.16 9.35
N VAL A 158 4.04 -3.87 9.13
CA VAL A 158 5.05 -4.84 8.72
C VAL A 158 6.00 -5.07 9.89
N GLU A 159 6.08 -6.32 10.31
CA GLU A 159 6.87 -6.79 11.44
C GLU A 159 7.82 -7.89 10.94
N VAL A 160 8.95 -8.05 11.61
CA VAL A 160 9.91 -9.10 11.27
C VAL A 160 10.30 -9.90 12.49
N LEU A 161 10.51 -11.19 12.28
CA LEU A 161 11.18 -12.09 13.21
C LEU A 161 12.58 -12.36 12.66
N ASP A 162 13.59 -11.92 13.41
CA ASP A 162 14.99 -12.07 13.02
C ASP A 162 15.56 -13.46 13.40
N PRO A 163 16.77 -13.81 12.92
CA PRO A 163 17.44 -15.08 13.24
C PRO A 163 17.72 -15.29 14.73
N ASN A 164 17.76 -14.22 15.52
CA ASN A 164 17.98 -14.24 16.97
C ASN A 164 16.66 -14.32 17.74
N ASN A 165 15.53 -14.52 17.04
CA ASN A 165 14.19 -14.61 17.59
C ASN A 165 13.68 -13.29 18.23
N ASN A 166 14.20 -12.14 17.79
CA ASN A 166 13.65 -10.82 18.13
C ASN A 166 12.51 -10.47 17.17
N TYR A 167 11.43 -9.93 17.73
CA TYR A 167 10.24 -9.50 17.00
C TYR A 167 10.09 -7.99 17.08
N TYR A 168 10.02 -7.30 15.94
CA TYR A 168 9.88 -5.83 15.92
C TYR A 168 9.17 -5.32 14.67
N GLU A 169 8.51 -4.16 14.82
CA GLU A 169 7.86 -3.41 13.74
C GLU A 169 8.94 -2.71 12.89
N VAL A 170 8.95 -2.98 11.58
CA VAL A 170 9.85 -2.32 10.62
C VAL A 170 9.17 -1.16 9.90
N ALA A 171 7.85 -1.24 9.71
CA ALA A 171 7.09 -0.19 9.05
C ALA A 171 5.62 -0.22 9.44
N ARG A 172 5.02 0.98 9.42
CA ARG A 172 3.59 1.21 9.44
C ARG A 172 3.25 2.10 8.26
N THR A 173 2.47 1.57 7.33
CA THR A 173 2.15 2.25 6.06
C THR A 173 0.67 2.11 5.75
N THR A 174 0.16 2.93 4.84
CA THR A 174 -1.22 2.84 4.36
C THR A 174 -1.19 2.32 2.94
N SER A 175 -2.01 1.32 2.63
CA SER A 175 -2.14 0.87 1.25
C SER A 175 -2.76 1.95 0.37
N ASP A 176 -2.47 1.91 -0.92
CA ASP A 176 -3.04 2.84 -1.88
C ASP A 176 -4.50 2.48 -2.23
N ALA A 177 -5.12 3.30 -3.08
CA ALA A 177 -6.47 3.07 -3.58
C ALA A 177 -6.64 1.79 -4.42
N SER A 178 -5.54 1.11 -4.76
CA SER A 178 -5.49 -0.16 -5.49
C SER A 178 -5.20 -1.34 -4.55
N GLY A 179 -5.06 -1.07 -3.25
CA GLY A 179 -4.82 -2.02 -2.16
C GLY A 179 -3.36 -2.37 -1.96
N TYR A 180 -2.44 -1.80 -2.74
CA TYR A 180 -1.02 -2.13 -2.67
C TYR A 180 -0.32 -1.33 -1.57
N PHE A 181 0.65 -1.94 -0.91
CA PHE A 181 1.53 -1.27 0.04
C PHE A 181 2.98 -1.67 -0.23
N GLY A 182 3.90 -0.83 0.23
CA GLY A 182 5.33 -1.11 0.15
C GLY A 182 6.11 -0.37 1.25
N CYS A 183 7.20 -0.97 1.68
CA CYS A 183 8.18 -0.36 2.58
C CYS A 183 9.56 -0.96 2.34
N GLU A 184 10.60 -0.21 2.69
CA GLU A 184 11.98 -0.70 2.70
C GLU A 184 12.46 -0.86 4.14
N PHE A 185 13.23 -1.90 4.41
CA PHE A 185 13.95 -2.03 5.67
C PHE A 185 15.35 -2.59 5.46
N THR A 186 16.26 -2.30 6.40
CA THR A 186 17.64 -2.82 6.37
C THR A 186 17.79 -3.85 7.48
N PRO A 187 18.03 -5.13 7.16
CA PRO A 187 18.22 -6.16 8.17
C PRO A 187 19.49 -5.92 9.01
N PRO A 188 19.39 -5.93 10.36
CA PRO A 188 20.53 -5.64 11.22
C PRO A 188 21.56 -6.79 11.32
N VAL A 189 21.14 -8.04 11.16
CA VAL A 189 21.99 -9.23 11.31
C VAL A 189 21.85 -10.15 10.08
N PRO A 190 22.86 -10.98 9.77
CA PRO A 190 22.75 -12.03 8.76
C PRO A 190 21.85 -13.18 9.26
N GLY A 191 21.19 -13.87 8.33
CA GLY A 191 20.40 -15.08 8.56
C GLY A 191 19.01 -15.05 7.91
N LEU A 192 18.17 -16.03 8.28
CA LEU A 192 16.80 -16.15 7.79
C LEU A 192 15.84 -15.24 8.56
N TYR A 193 15.18 -14.33 7.86
CA TYR A 193 14.12 -13.50 8.41
C TYR A 193 12.75 -13.99 7.97
N LYS A 194 11.80 -13.95 8.89
CA LYS A 194 10.37 -14.04 8.56
C LYS A 194 9.77 -12.64 8.57
N VAL A 195 9.23 -12.21 7.45
CA VAL A 195 8.54 -10.93 7.28
C VAL A 195 7.04 -11.19 7.39
N ILE A 196 6.36 -10.47 8.26
CA ILE A 196 4.92 -10.59 8.52
C ILE A 196 4.28 -9.23 8.25
N ALA A 197 3.37 -9.17 7.28
CA ALA A 197 2.52 -8.02 7.08
C ALA A 197 1.13 -8.31 7.67
N SER A 198 0.54 -7.34 8.37
CA SER A 198 -0.76 -7.49 9.02
C SER A 198 -1.65 -6.26 8.86
N PHE A 199 -2.93 -6.51 8.69
CA PHE A 199 -4.01 -5.54 8.72
C PHE A 199 -4.93 -5.95 9.87
N LYS A 200 -5.04 -5.10 10.90
CA LYS A 200 -5.82 -5.40 12.11
C LYS A 200 -7.34 -5.49 11.86
N GLY A 201 -7.81 -5.05 10.70
CA GLY A 201 -9.22 -4.89 10.39
C GLY A 201 -9.70 -3.45 10.63
N SER A 202 -10.86 -3.14 10.08
CA SER A 202 -11.55 -1.86 10.24
C SER A 202 -13.02 -2.08 10.63
N LYS A 203 -13.84 -1.03 10.67
CA LYS A 203 -15.29 -1.19 10.84
C LYS A 203 -15.91 -1.97 9.67
N ALA A 204 -15.37 -1.78 8.46
CA ALA A 204 -15.84 -2.43 7.25
C ALA A 204 -15.22 -3.81 6.99
N TYR A 205 -13.97 -4.07 7.39
CA TYR A 205 -13.27 -5.31 7.07
C TYR A 205 -12.76 -6.07 8.29
N TYR A 206 -12.81 -7.40 8.25
CA TYR A 206 -12.03 -8.25 9.16
C TYR A 206 -10.54 -8.14 8.85
N GLY A 207 -9.70 -8.36 9.87
CA GLY A 207 -8.25 -8.34 9.70
C GLY A 207 -7.74 -9.53 8.89
N SER A 208 -6.54 -9.36 8.33
CA SER A 208 -5.80 -10.38 7.59
C SER A 208 -4.30 -10.19 7.77
N TYR A 209 -3.53 -11.23 7.53
CA TYR A 209 -2.07 -11.16 7.58
C TYR A 209 -1.48 -12.11 6.54
N ALA A 210 -0.23 -11.87 6.16
CA ALA A 210 0.55 -12.74 5.30
C ALA A 210 2.01 -12.75 5.76
N GLU A 211 2.70 -13.86 5.52
CA GLU A 211 4.11 -14.01 5.85
C GLU A 211 4.92 -14.42 4.62
N THR A 212 6.19 -14.01 4.60
CA THR A 212 7.19 -14.43 3.61
C THR A 212 8.56 -14.52 4.26
N PHE A 213 9.53 -15.08 3.55
CA PHE A 213 10.88 -15.30 4.06
C PHE A 213 11.92 -14.65 3.15
N ILE A 214 12.97 -14.14 3.76
CA ILE A 214 14.17 -13.67 3.08
C ILE A 214 15.41 -14.21 3.80
N THR A 215 16.48 -14.41 3.05
CA THR A 215 17.78 -14.75 3.61
C THR A 215 18.72 -13.55 3.47
N VAL A 216 19.45 -13.24 4.53
CA VAL A 216 20.48 -12.20 4.55
C VAL A 216 21.83 -12.87 4.72
N GLU A 217 22.71 -12.72 3.75
CA GLU A 217 24.08 -13.22 3.78
C GLU A 217 25.02 -12.19 4.43
N ASP A 218 26.12 -12.68 5.00
CA ASP A 218 27.17 -11.83 5.52
C ASP A 218 27.74 -10.91 4.44
N ALA A 219 28.07 -9.67 4.82
CA ALA A 219 28.76 -8.77 3.92
C ALA A 219 30.15 -9.33 3.56
N PRO A 220 30.56 -9.34 2.28
CA PRO A 220 31.90 -9.77 1.91
C PRO A 220 32.95 -8.88 2.59
N PRO A 221 34.10 -9.45 3.00
CA PRO A 221 35.17 -8.68 3.63
C PRO A 221 35.61 -7.54 2.72
N ALA A 222 35.90 -6.38 3.32
CA ALA A 222 36.38 -5.22 2.57
C ALA A 222 37.61 -5.60 1.73
N SER A 223 37.58 -5.28 0.44
CA SER A 223 38.73 -5.47 -0.44
C SER A 223 39.89 -4.64 0.10
N PRO A 224 41.13 -5.18 0.17
CA PRO A 224 42.27 -4.39 0.62
C PRO A 224 42.42 -3.13 -0.25
N GLU A 225 42.72 -2.00 0.39
CA GLU A 225 43.04 -0.77 -0.33
C GLU A 225 44.13 -1.06 -1.38
N PRO A 226 44.02 -0.51 -2.60
CA PRO A 226 45.05 -0.66 -3.59
C PRO A 226 46.36 -0.15 -3.00
N THR A 227 47.37 -1.02 -2.94
CA THR A 227 48.73 -0.63 -2.54
C THR A 227 49.12 0.60 -3.35
N PRO A 228 49.54 1.71 -2.71
CA PRO A 228 49.92 2.90 -3.45
C PRO A 228 50.96 2.51 -4.50
N THR A 229 50.63 2.74 -5.76
CA THR A 229 51.56 2.50 -6.86
C THR A 229 52.79 3.37 -6.58
N PRO A 230 54.03 2.82 -6.61
CA PRO A 230 55.23 3.62 -6.39
C PRO A 230 55.18 4.85 -7.30
N ALA A 231 55.37 6.04 -6.73
CA ALA A 231 55.34 7.28 -7.47
C ALA A 231 56.30 7.18 -8.67
N SER A 232 55.78 7.52 -9.85
CA SER A 232 56.54 7.43 -11.09
C SER A 232 57.72 8.40 -11.04
N MET A 233 58.95 7.89 -11.08
CA MET A 233 60.17 8.72 -11.08
C MET A 233 60.35 9.52 -12.39
N THR A 234 59.41 9.40 -13.33
CA THR A 234 59.43 10.07 -14.64
C THR A 234 59.53 11.58 -14.50
N ASP A 235 58.84 12.18 -13.53
CA ASP A 235 58.89 13.64 -13.33
C ASP A 235 60.29 14.09 -12.88
N THR A 236 60.95 13.30 -12.03
CA THR A 236 62.33 13.54 -11.59
C THR A 236 63.31 13.42 -12.75
N TYR A 237 63.13 12.43 -13.62
CA TYR A 237 63.99 12.24 -14.80
C TYR A 237 63.77 13.33 -15.86
N VAL A 238 62.52 13.74 -16.11
CA VAL A 238 62.18 14.80 -17.09
C VAL A 238 62.67 16.16 -16.61
N LEU A 239 62.50 16.50 -15.33
CA LEU A 239 63.06 17.72 -14.75
C LEU A 239 64.59 17.69 -14.75
N GLY A 240 65.21 16.56 -14.38
CA GLY A 240 66.65 16.40 -14.38
C GLY A 240 67.27 16.56 -15.78
N PHE A 241 66.72 15.86 -16.78
CA PHE A 241 67.17 15.98 -18.17
C PHE A 241 66.89 17.37 -18.75
N GLY A 242 65.71 17.92 -18.54
CA GLY A 242 65.33 19.25 -19.03
C GLY A 242 66.25 20.35 -18.48
N SER A 243 66.56 20.30 -17.19
CA SER A 243 67.47 21.25 -16.53
C SER A 243 68.90 21.13 -17.05
N ALA A 244 69.43 19.91 -17.16
CA ALA A 244 70.77 19.67 -17.67
C ALA A 244 70.93 20.14 -19.13
N MET A 245 69.91 19.91 -19.96
CA MET A 245 69.93 20.31 -21.37
C MET A 245 69.87 21.84 -21.53
N LEU A 246 69.07 22.53 -20.72
CA LEU A 246 69.02 24.00 -20.68
C LEU A 246 70.37 24.61 -20.29
N ILE A 247 71.03 24.08 -19.26
CA ILE A 247 72.36 24.53 -18.84
C ILE A 247 73.38 24.31 -19.95
N ALA A 248 73.37 23.15 -20.61
CA ALA A 248 74.28 22.84 -21.71
C ALA A 248 74.10 23.80 -22.90
N ILE A 249 72.86 24.16 -23.24
CA ILE A 249 72.56 25.13 -24.31
C ILE A 249 73.05 26.52 -23.94
N ILE A 250 72.82 26.98 -22.71
CA ILE A 250 73.25 28.30 -22.23
C ILE A 250 74.78 28.41 -22.22
N VAL A 251 75.48 27.39 -21.70
CA VAL A 251 76.95 27.34 -21.69
C VAL A 251 77.50 27.26 -23.11
N GLY A 252 76.88 26.46 -23.98
CA GLY A 252 77.24 26.37 -25.40
C GLY A 252 77.09 27.71 -26.14
N PHE A 253 76.00 28.43 -25.91
CA PHE A 253 75.76 29.76 -26.48
C PHE A 253 76.71 30.82 -25.93
N ALA A 254 77.00 30.79 -24.62
CA ALA A 254 77.96 31.70 -23.99
C ALA A 254 79.38 31.50 -24.55
N LEU A 255 79.80 30.24 -24.75
CA LEU A 255 81.09 29.91 -25.38
C LEU A 255 81.15 30.33 -26.85
N LEU A 256 80.03 30.26 -27.59
CA LEU A 256 79.93 30.72 -28.98
C LEU A 256 80.00 32.25 -29.09
N LEU A 257 79.45 32.99 -28.12
CA LEU A 257 79.53 34.45 -28.03
C LEU A 257 80.92 34.94 -27.61
N LEU A 258 81.65 34.18 -26.77
CA LEU A 258 83.04 34.47 -26.39
C LEU A 258 84.05 34.24 -27.51
N ARG A 259 83.72 33.45 -28.54
CA ARG A 259 84.60 33.15 -29.68
C ARG A 259 84.55 34.18 -30.82
N LYS A 260 83.70 35.20 -30.70
CA LYS A 260 83.55 36.31 -31.67
C LYS A 260 84.22 37.63 -31.24
N ARG A 261 85.22 37.58 -30.37
CA ARG A 261 86.16 38.67 -30.13
C ARG A 261 87.55 38.28 -30.58
#